data_AF-A0A4V2BV28-F1
#
_entry.id   AF-A0A4V2BV28-F1
#
_cell.length_a   1.000
_cell.length_b   1.000
_cell.length_c   1.000
_cell.angle_alpha   90.00
_cell.angle_beta   90.00
_cell.angle_gamma   90.00
#
_symmetry.space_group_name_H-M   'P 1'
#
loop_
_entity.id
_entity.type
_entity.pdbx_description
1 polymer ?
#
loop_
_entity_poly.entity_id
_entity_poly.type
_entity_poly.pdbx_seq_one_letter_code
_entity_poly.pdbx_strand_id
1 'polypeptide(L)'
;MHTSMASGKWLPIGCLNHHTQLFVGDRVIVTFYDMQGELVDLSFEYPISSADQGEPHNWPRSVAEHINVHIPLVKAGKMTEQGLVVAYRSNQIYALEGSGITHVKVAFNCIAKCEERVKDSLQDYDYVYPQACSDYSAGIKVLQPKTGHIYMCKPWPFSEFCRVKDSHNPLFEPGVGKSWAMAWQQVSH
;
A
#
# COMPACT_ATOMS: atom_id res chain seq x y z
N MET A 1 20.78 29.81 13.96
CA MET A 1 19.72 30.78 13.61
C MET A 1 18.39 30.10 13.84
N HIS A 2 17.49 30.75 14.57
CA HIS A 2 16.27 30.16 15.12
C HIS A 2 15.28 29.75 14.03
N THR A 3 15.01 28.45 13.88
CA THR A 3 13.79 27.99 13.21
C THR A 3 12.72 27.85 14.30
N SER A 4 12.03 28.96 14.57
CA SER A 4 10.84 28.97 15.41
C SER A 4 9.83 27.99 14.79
N MET A 5 9.62 26.86 15.46
CA MET A 5 8.53 25.95 15.11
C MET A 5 7.25 26.73 15.23
N ALA A 6 6.50 26.86 14.13
CA ALA A 6 5.19 27.51 14.13
C ALA A 6 4.33 26.91 15.27
N SER A 7 4.14 27.70 16.32
CA SER A 7 3.32 27.34 17.47
C SER A 7 1.87 27.55 17.08
N GLY A 8 1.25 26.51 16.53
CA GLY A 8 -0.16 26.50 16.16
C GLY A 8 -0.78 25.12 16.35
N LYS A 9 -2.09 25.12 16.59
CA LYS A 9 -2.87 23.90 16.77
C LYS A 9 -2.94 23.12 15.45
N TRP A 10 -2.79 21.80 15.52
CA TRP A 10 -2.91 20.92 14.36
C TRP A 10 -4.31 20.33 14.32
N LEU A 11 -5.04 20.56 13.22
CA LEU A 11 -6.42 20.13 13.04
C LEU A 11 -6.46 18.92 12.10
N PRO A 12 -7.25 17.87 12.40
CA PRO A 12 -7.39 16.72 11.53
C PRO A 12 -8.18 17.10 10.27
N ILE A 13 -7.65 16.76 9.09
CA ILE A 13 -8.24 17.11 7.78
C ILE A 13 -8.49 15.91 6.87
N GLY A 14 -7.99 14.72 7.23
CA GLY A 14 -8.22 13.47 6.50
C GLY A 14 -7.39 12.31 7.03
N CYS A 15 -7.46 11.14 6.39
CA CYS A 15 -6.70 9.96 6.82
C CYS A 15 -6.15 9.16 5.63
N LEU A 16 -5.06 8.42 5.88
CA LEU A 16 -4.41 7.55 4.88
C LEU A 16 -4.81 6.07 5.06
N ASN A 17 -5.85 5.79 5.84
CA ASN A 17 -6.19 4.43 6.25
C ASN A 17 -7.01 3.71 5.18
N HIS A 18 -6.33 3.02 4.29
CA HIS A 18 -6.98 2.15 3.31
C HIS A 18 -6.41 0.73 3.38
N HIS A 19 -7.29 -0.26 3.27
CA HIS A 19 -6.91 -1.68 3.15
C HIS A 19 -6.54 -2.06 1.71
N THR A 20 -6.30 -1.05 0.87
CA THR A 20 -6.11 -1.22 -0.56
C THR A 20 -4.67 -1.60 -0.86
N GLN A 21 -4.53 -2.73 -1.55
CA GLN A 21 -3.29 -3.11 -2.21
C GLN A 21 -3.18 -2.27 -3.48
N LEU A 22 -2.04 -1.61 -3.65
CA LEU A 22 -1.66 -0.91 -4.86
C LEU A 22 -0.56 -1.70 -5.57
N PHE A 23 -0.43 -1.50 -6.87
CA PHE A 23 0.53 -2.18 -7.71
C PHE A 23 1.51 -1.20 -8.36
N VAL A 24 2.64 -1.71 -8.82
CA VAL A 24 3.63 -0.90 -9.54
C VAL A 24 2.96 -0.20 -10.73
N GLY A 25 3.16 1.11 -10.83
CA GLY A 25 2.51 1.97 -11.82
C GLY A 25 1.28 2.71 -11.29
N ASP A 26 0.60 2.20 -10.27
CA ASP A 26 -0.50 2.93 -9.63
C ASP A 26 0.00 4.24 -8.99
N ARG A 27 -0.90 5.21 -8.85
CA ARG A 27 -0.60 6.48 -8.19
C ARG A 27 -1.60 6.79 -7.08
N VAL A 28 -1.08 7.23 -5.94
CA VAL A 28 -1.89 7.83 -4.88
C VAL A 28 -1.96 9.33 -5.13
N ILE A 29 -3.16 9.85 -5.34
CA ILE A 29 -3.40 11.28 -5.58
C ILE A 29 -3.84 11.90 -4.26
N VAL A 30 -3.07 12.87 -3.76
CA VAL A 30 -3.36 13.59 -2.53
C VAL A 30 -3.68 15.04 -2.89
N THR A 31 -4.94 15.43 -2.74
CA THR A 31 -5.43 16.76 -3.12
C THR A 31 -5.87 17.52 -1.88
N PHE A 32 -5.25 18.67 -1.62
CA PHE A 32 -5.57 19.55 -0.50
C PHE A 32 -6.52 20.66 -0.92
N TYR A 33 -7.38 21.09 -0.01
CA TYR A 33 -8.37 22.12 -0.27
C TYR A 33 -8.41 23.17 0.84
N ASP A 34 -8.61 24.43 0.48
CA ASP A 34 -9.02 25.51 1.37
C ASP A 34 -10.50 25.88 1.13
N MET A 35 -10.94 27.04 1.63
CA MET A 35 -12.31 27.51 1.37
C MET A 35 -12.54 28.02 -0.07
N GLN A 36 -11.48 28.29 -0.82
CA GLN A 36 -11.52 28.81 -2.19
C GLN A 36 -11.47 27.68 -3.23
N GLY A 37 -10.90 26.53 -2.86
CA GLY A 37 -10.87 25.34 -3.70
C GLY A 37 -9.59 24.53 -3.54
N GLU A 38 -9.16 23.92 -4.63
CA GLU A 38 -7.97 23.06 -4.65
C GLU A 38 -6.68 23.86 -4.51
N LEU A 39 -5.81 23.41 -3.63
CA LEU A 39 -4.45 23.92 -3.43
C LEU A 39 -3.50 23.13 -4.31
N VAL A 40 -3.48 23.47 -5.61
CA VAL A 40 -2.71 22.74 -6.64
C VAL A 40 -1.22 22.65 -6.31
N ASP A 41 -0.63 23.71 -5.73
CA ASP A 41 0.79 23.76 -5.39
C ASP A 41 1.19 22.85 -4.22
N LEU A 42 0.22 22.45 -3.38
CA LEU A 42 0.45 21.53 -2.26
C LEU A 42 0.03 20.09 -2.60
N SER A 43 -0.79 19.93 -3.64
CA SER A 43 -1.33 18.64 -4.06
C SER A 43 -0.32 17.89 -4.90
N PHE A 44 -0.32 16.56 -4.82
CA PHE A 44 0.68 15.74 -5.49
C PHE A 44 0.18 14.34 -5.85
N GLU A 45 0.89 13.71 -6.78
CA GLU A 45 0.74 12.30 -7.11
C GLU A 45 1.96 11.53 -6.61
N TYR A 46 1.73 10.45 -5.86
CA TYR A 46 2.76 9.58 -5.32
C TYR A 46 2.79 8.26 -6.10
N PRO A 47 3.82 8.01 -6.92
CA PRO A 47 3.89 6.81 -7.75
C PRO A 47 4.30 5.58 -6.93
N ILE A 48 3.60 4.47 -7.12
CA ILE A 48 3.98 3.17 -6.60
C ILE A 48 5.01 2.53 -7.52
N SER A 49 6.23 2.37 -7.02
CA SER A 49 7.38 1.93 -7.82
C SER A 49 7.85 0.52 -7.50
N SER A 50 7.38 -0.08 -6.40
CA SER A 50 7.67 -1.47 -6.03
C SER A 50 6.45 -2.18 -5.45
N ALA A 51 6.44 -3.52 -5.52
CA ALA A 51 5.38 -4.34 -4.96
C ALA A 51 5.25 -4.16 -3.44
N ASP A 52 6.39 -4.10 -2.75
CA ASP A 52 6.49 -3.82 -1.30
C ASP A 52 5.89 -2.46 -0.94
N GLN A 53 6.24 -1.40 -1.69
CA GLN A 53 5.67 -0.06 -1.47
C GLN A 53 4.15 -0.06 -1.61
N GLY A 54 3.59 -0.82 -2.54
CA GLY A 54 2.15 -0.89 -2.80
C GLY A 54 1.34 -1.63 -1.73
N GLU A 55 1.98 -2.29 -0.77
CA GLU A 55 1.27 -3.06 0.24
C GLU A 55 0.43 -2.18 1.18
N PRO A 56 -0.73 -2.66 1.67
CA PRO A 56 -1.66 -1.88 2.48
C PRO A 56 -1.06 -1.31 3.79
N HIS A 57 0.09 -1.80 4.22
CA HIS A 57 0.80 -1.33 5.41
C HIS A 57 1.99 -0.41 5.09
N ASN A 58 2.44 -0.37 3.84
CA ASN A 58 3.60 0.37 3.39
C ASN A 58 3.22 1.67 2.70
N TRP A 59 2.33 1.65 1.70
CA TRP A 59 2.00 2.87 0.95
C TRP A 59 1.46 4.00 1.85
N PRO A 60 0.61 3.77 2.88
CA PRO A 60 0.14 4.86 3.75
C PRO A 60 1.28 5.50 4.53
N ARG A 61 2.28 4.70 4.89
CA ARG A 61 3.46 5.13 5.62
C ARG A 61 4.33 6.00 4.71
N SER A 62 4.63 5.51 3.50
CA SER A 62 5.45 6.24 2.54
C SER A 62 4.82 7.58 2.14
N VAL A 63 3.50 7.61 1.91
CA VAL A 63 2.78 8.86 1.64
C VAL A 63 2.83 9.81 2.84
N ALA A 64 2.69 9.31 4.07
CA ALA A 64 2.79 10.13 5.27
C ALA A 64 4.19 10.76 5.45
N GLU A 65 5.25 9.98 5.20
CA GLU A 65 6.63 10.46 5.22
C GLU A 65 6.85 11.54 4.16
N HIS A 66 6.34 11.33 2.94
CA HIS A 66 6.41 12.31 1.86
C HIS A 66 5.73 13.64 2.24
N ILE A 67 4.51 13.59 2.81
CA ILE A 67 3.81 14.78 3.31
C ILE A 67 4.66 15.54 4.33
N ASN A 68 5.22 14.82 5.31
CA ASN A 68 5.99 15.43 6.39
C ASN A 68 7.30 16.08 5.92
N VAL A 69 7.86 15.64 4.79
CA VAL A 69 9.08 16.21 4.20
C VAL A 69 8.76 17.41 3.30
N HIS A 70 7.68 17.32 2.50
CA HIS A 70 7.47 18.26 1.40
C HIS A 70 6.37 19.30 1.63
N ILE A 71 5.48 19.11 2.62
CA ILE A 71 4.33 19.99 2.85
C ILE A 71 4.41 20.61 4.25
N PRO A 72 5.10 21.75 4.45
CA PRO A 72 5.40 22.32 5.77
C PRO A 72 4.18 22.65 6.65
N LEU A 73 3.03 22.90 6.01
CA LEU A 73 1.77 23.26 6.68
C LEU A 73 0.92 22.05 7.05
N VAL A 74 1.37 20.84 6.71
CA VAL A 74 0.65 19.59 6.90
C VAL A 74 1.56 18.58 7.61
N LYS A 75 0.97 17.75 8.47
CA LYS A 75 1.63 16.58 9.06
C LYS A 75 0.77 15.34 8.92
N ALA A 76 1.39 14.19 8.68
CA ALA A 76 0.71 12.91 8.55
C ALA A 76 1.33 11.87 9.49
N GLY A 77 0.50 11.24 10.32
CA GLY A 77 0.93 10.24 11.29
C GLY A 77 -0.14 9.93 12.32
N LYS A 78 0.23 9.15 13.33
CA LYS A 78 -0.59 8.92 14.53
C LYS A 78 -0.14 9.90 15.62
N MET A 79 -1.07 10.71 16.13
CA MET A 79 -0.79 11.55 17.29
C MET A 79 -0.70 10.69 18.55
N THR A 80 0.42 10.80 19.27
CA THR A 80 0.68 10.10 20.55
C THR A 80 1.03 11.12 21.62
N GLU A 81 1.15 10.68 22.88
CA GLU A 81 1.61 11.53 23.99
C GLU A 81 3.03 12.07 23.78
N GLN A 82 3.86 11.37 22.99
CA GLN A 82 5.24 11.76 22.66
C GLN A 82 5.30 12.66 21.41
N GLY A 83 4.14 12.99 20.83
CA GLY A 83 4.02 13.72 19.57
C GLY A 83 3.57 12.83 18.41
N LEU A 84 3.72 13.36 17.19
CA LEU A 84 3.26 12.69 15.97
C LEU A 84 4.29 11.67 15.50
N VAL A 85 3.85 10.43 15.32
CA VAL A 85 4.69 9.31 14.85
C VAL A 85 4.09 8.73 13.58
N VAL A 86 4.89 8.54 12.53
CA VAL A 86 4.43 7.81 11.34
C VAL A 86 4.31 6.32 11.69
N ALA A 87 3.08 5.82 11.73
CA ALA A 87 2.77 4.46 12.12
C ALA A 87 2.56 3.54 10.91
N TYR A 88 2.55 2.23 11.12
CA TYR A 88 2.19 1.24 10.09
C TYR A 88 0.69 1.24 9.75
N ARG A 89 -0.15 1.72 10.68
CA ARG A 89 -1.60 1.81 10.53
C ARG A 89 -2.10 3.07 11.20
N SER A 90 -3.31 3.48 10.84
CA SER A 90 -4.02 4.57 11.51
C SER A 90 -3.33 5.94 11.36
N ASN A 91 -2.70 6.21 10.20
CA ASN A 91 -2.10 7.51 9.92
C ASN A 91 -3.20 8.53 9.55
N GLN A 92 -3.23 9.63 10.30
CA GLN A 92 -4.14 10.73 10.12
C GLN A 92 -3.37 11.95 9.57
N ILE A 93 -4.01 12.74 8.73
CA ILE A 93 -3.45 13.95 8.14
C ILE A 93 -4.00 15.14 8.92
N TYR A 94 -3.10 16.03 9.32
CA TYR A 94 -3.37 17.23 10.08
C TYR A 94 -2.84 18.45 9.34
N ALA A 95 -3.58 19.55 9.34
CA ALA A 95 -3.09 20.85 8.89
C ALA A 95 -2.90 21.80 10.07
N LEU A 96 -1.97 22.73 9.93
CA LEU A 96 -1.83 23.83 10.88
C LEU A 96 -3.08 24.72 10.81
N GLU A 97 -3.70 25.04 11.94
CA GLU A 97 -4.95 25.83 12.02
C GLU A 97 -4.86 27.16 11.23
N GLY A 98 -3.71 27.83 11.26
CA GLY A 98 -3.48 29.08 10.52
C GLY A 98 -3.19 28.93 9.02
N SER A 99 -3.11 27.71 8.48
CA SER A 99 -2.82 27.47 7.06
C SER A 99 -4.03 27.68 6.14
N GLY A 100 -5.25 27.70 6.69
CA GLY A 100 -6.49 27.75 5.91
C GLY A 100 -6.88 26.44 5.20
N ILE A 101 -6.04 25.40 5.29
CA ILE A 101 -6.33 24.07 4.72
C ILE A 101 -7.44 23.41 5.53
N THR A 102 -8.53 23.01 4.86
CA THR A 102 -9.75 22.52 5.52
C THR A 102 -9.92 21.01 5.41
N HIS A 103 -9.56 20.42 4.27
CA HIS A 103 -9.71 18.99 4.03
C HIS A 103 -8.72 18.49 2.99
N VAL A 104 -8.51 17.18 2.97
CA VAL A 104 -7.72 16.47 1.96
C VAL A 104 -8.52 15.32 1.37
N LYS A 105 -8.41 15.16 0.06
CA LYS A 105 -8.95 14.01 -0.68
C LYS A 105 -7.80 13.09 -1.06
N VAL A 106 -7.95 11.81 -0.76
CA VAL A 106 -7.04 10.76 -1.22
C VAL A 106 -7.77 9.95 -2.27
N ALA A 107 -7.25 9.95 -3.48
CA ALA A 107 -7.77 9.17 -4.61
C ALA A 107 -6.67 8.25 -5.16
N PHE A 108 -7.07 7.30 -5.99
CA PHE A 108 -6.16 6.34 -6.61
C PHE A 108 -6.35 6.39 -8.11
N ASN A 109 -5.25 6.54 -8.84
CA ASN A 109 -5.22 6.26 -10.27
C ASN A 109 -4.59 4.89 -10.46
N CYS A 110 -5.45 3.87 -10.56
CA CYS A 110 -5.01 2.49 -10.71
C CYS A 110 -4.72 2.22 -12.18
N ILE A 111 -3.46 2.32 -12.58
CA ILE A 111 -3.05 2.00 -13.96
C ILE A 111 -3.25 0.49 -14.20
N ALA A 112 -3.09 -0.34 -13.17
CA ALA A 112 -3.34 -1.78 -13.24
C ALA A 112 -4.84 -2.16 -13.35
N LYS A 113 -5.77 -1.20 -13.28
CA LYS A 113 -7.22 -1.42 -13.50
C LYS A 113 -7.86 -0.34 -14.36
N CYS A 114 -7.31 -0.12 -15.55
CA CYS A 114 -8.04 0.49 -16.67
C CYS A 114 -7.65 -0.14 -18.01
N GLU A 115 -7.55 -1.47 -18.07
CA GLU A 115 -7.91 -2.19 -19.30
C GLU A 115 -8.82 -3.35 -18.92
N GLU A 116 -9.96 -3.39 -19.59
CA GLU A 116 -10.91 -4.49 -19.55
C GLU A 116 -10.19 -5.80 -19.86
N ARG A 117 -10.75 -6.90 -19.32
CA ARG A 117 -10.38 -8.26 -19.68
C ARG A 117 -10.52 -8.47 -21.20
N VAL A 118 -9.49 -8.16 -21.98
CA VAL A 118 -9.22 -8.89 -23.22
C VAL A 118 -8.53 -10.17 -22.80
N LYS A 119 -9.40 -11.13 -22.48
CA LYS A 119 -9.07 -12.52 -22.17
C LYS A 119 -8.57 -13.17 -23.46
N ASP A 120 -7.29 -13.08 -23.76
CA ASP A 120 -6.63 -14.05 -24.63
C ASP A 120 -5.16 -14.26 -24.25
N SER A 121 -4.95 -15.17 -23.29
CA SER A 121 -3.92 -16.21 -23.38
C SER A 121 -4.16 -17.23 -22.26
N LEU A 122 -3.99 -18.51 -22.57
CA LEU A 122 -4.37 -19.72 -21.83
C LEU A 122 -3.66 -19.96 -20.47
N GLN A 123 -3.25 -18.92 -19.74
CA GLN A 123 -2.60 -19.05 -18.43
C GLN A 123 -3.36 -18.22 -17.38
N ASP A 124 -3.97 -18.92 -16.42
CA ASP A 124 -4.70 -18.35 -15.26
C ASP A 124 -3.76 -18.08 -14.06
N TYR A 125 -2.45 -17.94 -14.30
CA TYR A 125 -1.43 -17.72 -13.27
C TYR A 125 -0.35 -16.74 -13.72
N ASP A 126 0.21 -15.99 -12.76
CA ASP A 126 1.25 -14.96 -12.98
C ASP A 126 2.67 -15.56 -12.98
N TYR A 127 2.93 -16.58 -12.15
CA TYR A 127 4.24 -17.23 -12.02
C TYR A 127 4.14 -18.75 -11.88
N VAL A 128 5.24 -19.46 -12.14
CA VAL A 128 5.41 -20.87 -11.75
C VAL A 128 6.15 -20.91 -10.42
N TYR A 129 5.57 -21.53 -9.39
CA TYR A 129 6.21 -21.63 -8.07
C TYR A 129 7.52 -22.44 -8.15
N PRO A 130 8.64 -22.00 -7.52
CA PRO A 130 8.81 -20.80 -6.67
C PRO A 130 9.54 -19.64 -7.38
N GLN A 131 9.39 -19.47 -8.70
CA GLN A 131 10.06 -18.40 -9.45
C GLN A 131 9.60 -17.02 -8.96
N ALA A 132 10.53 -16.07 -8.86
CA ALA A 132 10.23 -14.69 -8.46
C ALA A 132 9.47 -14.56 -7.11
N CYS A 133 9.72 -15.46 -6.14
CA CYS A 133 8.97 -15.46 -4.87
C CYS A 133 9.06 -14.15 -4.07
N SER A 134 10.10 -13.34 -4.27
CA SER A 134 10.22 -12.00 -3.67
C SER A 134 9.10 -11.06 -4.13
N ASP A 135 8.55 -11.29 -5.32
CA ASP A 135 7.52 -10.47 -5.94
C ASP A 135 6.11 -10.97 -5.59
N TYR A 136 5.98 -12.06 -4.83
CA TYR A 136 4.68 -12.57 -4.43
C TYR A 136 4.04 -11.60 -3.44
N SER A 137 2.98 -10.95 -3.89
CA SER A 137 2.11 -10.11 -3.07
C SER A 137 0.70 -10.68 -3.05
N ALA A 138 -0.15 -10.11 -2.18
CA ALA A 138 -1.56 -10.45 -2.14
C ALA A 138 -2.20 -10.44 -3.55
N GLY A 139 -2.91 -11.51 -3.90
CA GLY A 139 -3.60 -11.66 -5.18
C GLY A 139 -2.77 -12.30 -6.31
N ILE A 140 -1.44 -12.39 -6.19
CA ILE A 140 -0.60 -13.10 -7.17
C ILE A 140 -1.00 -14.58 -7.22
N LYS A 141 -1.21 -15.10 -8.42
CA LYS A 141 -1.52 -16.50 -8.70
C LYS A 141 -0.27 -17.23 -9.17
N VAL A 142 -0.01 -18.40 -8.58
CA VAL A 142 1.11 -19.25 -8.96
C VAL A 142 0.62 -20.63 -9.36
N LEU A 143 1.14 -21.16 -10.47
CA LEU A 143 1.03 -22.58 -10.79
C LEU A 143 2.01 -23.35 -9.91
N GLN A 144 1.53 -24.36 -9.20
CA GLN A 144 2.36 -25.30 -8.45
C GLN A 144 2.65 -26.54 -9.29
N PRO A 145 3.88 -26.74 -9.81
CA PRO A 145 4.19 -27.89 -10.67
C PRO A 145 3.97 -29.25 -9.99
N LYS A 146 4.09 -29.32 -8.66
CA LYS A 146 3.93 -30.59 -7.92
C LYS A 146 2.48 -31.05 -7.81
N THR A 147 1.52 -30.13 -7.78
CA THR A 147 0.09 -30.45 -7.64
C THR A 147 -0.69 -30.21 -8.94
N GLY A 148 -0.14 -29.42 -9.86
CA GLY A 148 -0.81 -29.02 -11.10
C GLY A 148 -1.87 -27.92 -10.91
N HIS A 149 -2.09 -27.45 -9.68
CA HIS A 149 -3.13 -26.47 -9.37
C HIS A 149 -2.58 -25.05 -9.26
N ILE A 150 -3.49 -24.08 -9.38
CA ILE A 150 -3.19 -22.66 -9.22
C ILE A 150 -3.59 -22.19 -7.82
N TYR A 151 -2.69 -21.46 -7.19
CA TYR A 151 -2.84 -20.93 -5.85
C TYR A 151 -2.67 -19.42 -5.86
N MET A 152 -3.61 -18.71 -5.25
CA MET A 152 -3.58 -17.27 -5.08
C MET A 152 -3.00 -16.93 -3.70
N CYS A 153 -2.00 -16.05 -3.65
CA CYS A 153 -1.43 -15.54 -2.42
C CYS A 153 -2.49 -14.73 -1.65
N LYS A 154 -2.66 -15.03 -0.36
CA LYS A 154 -3.67 -14.39 0.47
C LYS A 154 -3.30 -12.94 0.81
N PRO A 155 -4.29 -12.09 1.13
CA PRO A 155 -4.05 -10.75 1.64
C PRO A 155 -3.21 -10.72 2.93
N TRP A 156 -2.61 -9.57 3.20
CA TRP A 156 -1.91 -9.29 4.47
C TRP A 156 -2.78 -9.67 5.68
N PRO A 157 -2.21 -10.27 6.74
CA PRO A 157 -0.77 -10.48 7.01
C PRO A 157 -0.20 -11.74 6.37
N PHE A 158 -1.01 -12.52 5.66
CA PHE A 158 -0.60 -13.83 5.18
C PHE A 158 0.30 -13.78 3.93
N SER A 159 0.30 -12.65 3.23
CA SER A 159 1.15 -12.41 2.06
C SER A 159 2.64 -12.58 2.36
N GLU A 160 3.07 -12.31 3.60
CA GLU A 160 4.45 -12.50 4.05
C GLU A 160 4.90 -13.96 3.89
N PHE A 161 4.00 -14.91 4.11
CA PHE A 161 4.29 -16.34 4.02
C PHE A 161 4.41 -16.83 2.57
N CYS A 162 3.86 -16.10 1.60
CA CYS A 162 4.00 -16.44 0.19
C CYS A 162 5.46 -16.29 -0.29
N ARG A 163 6.21 -15.33 0.29
CA ARG A 163 7.60 -15.02 -0.09
C ARG A 163 8.62 -15.96 0.51
N VAL A 164 8.24 -16.73 1.54
CA VAL A 164 9.14 -17.62 2.28
C VAL A 164 9.55 -18.80 1.40
N LYS A 165 10.83 -18.80 0.99
CA LYS A 165 11.51 -19.97 0.43
C LYS A 165 12.28 -20.68 1.53
N ASP A 166 11.79 -21.84 1.96
CA ASP A 166 12.56 -22.76 2.79
C ASP A 166 12.87 -24.02 1.95
N SER A 167 14.16 -24.26 1.72
CA SER A 167 14.65 -25.42 0.94
C SER A 167 14.66 -26.72 1.73
N HIS A 168 14.60 -26.67 3.07
CA HIS A 168 14.69 -27.82 3.95
C HIS A 168 13.33 -28.25 4.49
N ASN A 169 12.40 -27.30 4.67
CA ASN A 169 11.02 -27.59 5.06
C ASN A 169 10.06 -26.53 4.49
N PRO A 170 9.49 -26.76 3.30
CA PRO A 170 8.65 -25.77 2.63
C PRO A 170 7.25 -25.71 3.27
N LEU A 171 7.18 -25.25 4.53
CA LEU A 171 6.00 -25.25 5.39
C LEU A 171 4.77 -24.57 4.76
N PHE A 172 5.03 -23.53 3.95
CA PHE A 172 4.01 -22.74 3.26
C PHE A 172 3.97 -22.99 1.76
N GLU A 173 4.65 -24.01 1.23
CA GLU A 173 4.60 -24.28 -0.22
C GLU A 173 3.17 -24.59 -0.67
N PRO A 174 2.65 -23.88 -1.70
CA PRO A 174 1.24 -23.99 -2.10
C PRO A 174 0.87 -25.44 -2.41
N GLY A 175 -0.18 -25.96 -1.77
CA GLY A 175 -0.68 -27.31 -1.97
C GLY A 175 0.17 -28.45 -1.39
N VAL A 176 1.35 -28.19 -0.83
CA VAL A 176 2.30 -29.22 -0.38
C VAL A 176 2.68 -29.05 1.09
N GLY A 177 2.99 -27.82 1.51
CA GLY A 177 3.45 -27.53 2.88
C GLY A 177 2.37 -27.74 3.93
N LYS A 178 2.71 -28.20 5.14
CA LYS A 178 1.71 -28.49 6.20
C LYS A 178 0.81 -27.29 6.55
N SER A 179 1.30 -26.07 6.33
CA SER A 179 0.59 -24.83 6.59
C SER A 179 0.32 -24.02 5.31
N TRP A 180 0.34 -24.66 4.13
CA TRP A 180 0.17 -23.97 2.85
C TRP A 180 -1.11 -23.12 2.81
N ALA A 181 -2.20 -23.62 3.40
CA ALA A 181 -3.49 -22.95 3.42
C ALA A 181 -3.49 -21.66 4.26
N MET A 182 -2.45 -21.39 5.05
CA MET A 182 -2.28 -20.10 5.73
C MET A 182 -1.89 -18.99 4.75
N ALA A 183 -1.00 -19.29 3.81
CA ALA A 183 -0.45 -18.34 2.84
C ALA A 183 -1.25 -18.29 1.54
N TRP A 184 -1.86 -19.42 1.15
CA TRP A 184 -2.43 -19.61 -0.18
C TRP A 184 -3.90 -20.00 -0.14
N GLN A 185 -4.63 -19.60 -1.17
CA GLN A 185 -5.96 -20.08 -1.51
C GLN A 185 -5.90 -20.80 -2.86
N GLN A 186 -6.34 -22.05 -2.93
CA GLN A 186 -6.47 -22.74 -4.22
C GLN A 186 -7.62 -22.12 -5.02
N VAL A 187 -7.40 -21.82 -6.30
CA VAL A 187 -8.38 -21.11 -7.14
C VAL A 187 -8.78 -21.85 -8.42
N SER A 188 -8.05 -22.89 -8.83
CA SER A 188 -8.41 -23.73 -9.97
C SER A 188 -8.03 -25.21 -9.76
N HIS A 189 -8.54 -26.05 -10.66
CA HIS A 189 -8.15 -27.45 -10.82
C HIS A 189 -7.32 -27.64 -12.09
#